data_AF-A0AAE7BZI6-F1
#
_entry.id   AF-A0AAE7BZI6-F1
#
_cell.length_a   1.000
_cell.length_b   1.000
_cell.length_c   1.000
_cell.angle_alpha   90.00
_cell.angle_beta   90.00
_cell.angle_gamma   90.00
#
_symmetry.space_group_name_H-M   'P 1'
#
loop_
_entity.id
_entity.type
_entity.pdbx_description
1 polymer ?
#
loop_
_entity_poly.entity_id
_entity_poly.type
_entity_poly.pdbx_seq_one_letter_code
_entity_poly.pdbx_strand_id
1 'polypeptide(L)'
;MNLHVNEIKLEDNKVKIYTEEPQIEVVATGTMVVDSDHMQFVYLLDDGEFHHLRFVQETWPMLKQYQDKDWYLYGTLQLDNFKEELAFLLENIEGNYNYGKEFTESVERAFEL
;
A
#
# COMPACT_ATOMS: atom_id res chain seq x y z
N MET A 1 -8.65 -11.72 -4.97
CA MET A 1 -7.70 -11.63 -6.14
C MET A 1 -6.45 -10.84 -5.76
N ASN A 2 -5.36 -10.89 -6.54
CA ASN A 2 -4.16 -10.06 -6.32
C ASN A 2 -4.04 -9.01 -7.42
N LEU A 3 -4.15 -7.73 -7.08
CA LEU A 3 -3.97 -6.58 -7.95
C LEU A 3 -2.61 -5.95 -7.68
N HIS A 4 -1.83 -5.62 -8.71
CA HIS A 4 -0.52 -4.99 -8.54
C HIS A 4 -0.54 -3.54 -9.04
N VAL A 5 -0.16 -2.60 -8.18
CA VAL A 5 -0.08 -1.19 -8.56
C VAL A 5 1.05 -0.99 -9.55
N ASN A 6 0.71 -0.58 -10.77
CA ASN A 6 1.68 -0.35 -11.87
C ASN A 6 1.85 1.13 -12.22
N GLU A 7 0.91 1.98 -11.82
CA GLU A 7 0.95 3.42 -12.07
C GLU A 7 0.45 4.20 -10.86
N ILE A 8 1.18 5.26 -10.51
CA ILE A 8 0.87 6.18 -9.41
C ILE A 8 0.99 7.61 -9.93
N LYS A 9 -0.09 8.39 -9.86
CA LYS A 9 -0.17 9.79 -10.31
C LYS A 9 -0.61 10.70 -9.18
N LEU A 10 -0.01 11.88 -9.06
CA LEU A 10 -0.50 12.94 -8.21
C LEU A 10 -1.30 13.94 -9.05
N GLU A 11 -2.61 14.02 -8.85
CA GLU A 11 -3.53 14.92 -9.57
C GLU A 11 -4.55 15.51 -8.61
N ASP A 12 -4.82 16.81 -8.69
CA ASP A 12 -5.79 17.50 -7.83
C ASP A 12 -5.56 17.26 -6.32
N ASN A 13 -4.29 17.19 -5.91
CA ASN A 13 -3.84 16.85 -4.56
C ASN A 13 -4.24 15.44 -4.07
N LYS A 14 -4.67 14.55 -4.97
CA LYS A 14 -5.01 13.15 -4.73
C LYS A 14 -3.99 12.23 -5.40
N VAL A 15 -3.62 11.15 -4.71
CA VAL A 15 -2.81 10.10 -5.32
C VAL A 15 -3.75 9.11 -5.99
N LYS A 16 -3.68 9.01 -7.31
CA LYS A 16 -4.46 8.05 -8.10
C LYS A 16 -3.55 6.89 -8.47
N ILE A 17 -4.03 5.68 -8.20
CA ILE A 17 -3.30 4.44 -8.49
C ILE A 17 -4.10 3.57 -9.44
N TYR A 18 -3.39 2.85 -10.29
CA TYR A 18 -3.96 1.96 -11.30
C TYR A 18 -3.23 0.62 -11.27
N THR A 19 -3.94 -0.40 -11.73
CA THR A 19 -3.40 -1.75 -11.94
C THR A 19 -3.66 -2.17 -13.39
N GLU A 20 -3.14 -3.31 -13.82
CA GLU A 20 -3.35 -3.81 -15.19
C GLU A 20 -4.78 -4.29 -15.42
N GLU A 21 -5.42 -4.76 -14.36
CA GLU A 21 -6.80 -5.22 -14.37
C GLU A 21 -7.77 -4.07 -14.66
N PRO A 22 -8.92 -4.36 -15.30
CA PRO A 22 -9.98 -3.38 -15.42
C PRO A 22 -10.52 -3.00 -14.05
N GLN A 23 -11.17 -1.83 -13.97
CA GLN A 23 -11.87 -1.41 -12.76
C GLN A 23 -12.87 -2.47 -12.31
N ILE A 24 -12.76 -2.87 -11.04
CA ILE A 24 -13.62 -3.85 -10.38
C ILE A 24 -14.52 -3.16 -9.35
N GLU A 25 -15.67 -3.77 -9.08
CA GLU A 25 -16.58 -3.32 -8.01
C GLU A 25 -16.14 -3.94 -6.68
N VAL A 26 -15.44 -3.15 -5.87
CA VAL A 26 -14.93 -3.51 -4.54
C VAL A 26 -15.10 -2.33 -3.58
N VAL A 27 -15.06 -2.60 -2.28
CA VAL A 27 -15.00 -1.58 -1.23
C VAL A 27 -13.64 -1.57 -0.55
N ALA A 28 -13.28 -0.41 -0.03
CA ALA A 28 -12.09 -0.22 0.80
C ALA A 28 -12.35 -0.76 2.21
N THR A 29 -11.42 -1.56 2.74
CA THR A 29 -11.58 -2.17 4.08
C THR A 29 -11.07 -1.29 5.21
N GLY A 30 -10.22 -0.31 4.91
CA GLY A 30 -9.50 0.45 5.92
C GLY A 30 -8.33 -0.30 6.54
N THR A 31 -7.85 -1.40 5.93
CA THR A 31 -6.82 -2.28 6.50
C THR A 31 -5.65 -2.46 5.55
N MET A 32 -4.44 -2.30 6.09
CA MET A 32 -3.20 -2.70 5.45
C MET A 32 -2.47 -3.78 6.23
N VAL A 33 -1.83 -4.69 5.49
CA VAL A 33 -0.92 -5.70 6.01
C VAL A 33 0.37 -5.70 5.20
N VAL A 34 1.34 -6.51 5.61
CA VAL A 34 2.58 -6.73 4.86
C VAL A 34 2.67 -8.18 4.40
N ASP A 35 3.27 -8.36 3.23
CA ASP A 35 3.72 -9.64 2.73
C ASP A 35 5.25 -9.57 2.67
N SER A 36 5.89 -9.91 3.79
CA SER A 36 7.32 -9.68 3.99
C SER A 36 8.19 -10.61 3.15
N ASP A 37 7.70 -11.81 2.85
CA ASP A 37 8.36 -12.77 1.96
C ASP A 37 8.46 -12.26 0.52
N HIS A 38 7.55 -11.36 0.11
CA HIS A 38 7.51 -10.80 -1.24
C HIS A 38 7.86 -9.30 -1.32
N MET A 39 8.26 -8.68 -0.20
CA MET A 39 8.59 -7.26 -0.12
C MET A 39 7.43 -6.33 -0.52
N GLN A 40 6.24 -6.53 0.05
CA GLN A 40 5.04 -5.79 -0.34
C GLN A 40 4.26 -5.23 0.85
N PHE A 41 3.76 -4.01 0.68
CA PHE A 41 2.60 -3.55 1.44
C PHE A 41 1.32 -3.97 0.71
N VAL A 42 0.31 -4.37 1.47
CA VAL A 42 -0.94 -4.92 0.93
C VAL A 42 -2.11 -4.19 1.55
N TYR A 43 -2.89 -3.50 0.73
CA TYR A 43 -4.18 -2.95 1.13
C TYR A 43 -5.29 -3.98 0.84
N LEU A 44 -6.19 -4.23 1.80
CA LEU A 44 -7.26 -5.19 1.63
C LEU A 44 -8.50 -4.53 1.00
N LEU A 45 -9.10 -5.20 0.02
CA LEU A 45 -10.34 -4.82 -0.65
C LEU A 45 -11.37 -5.94 -0.47
N ASP A 46 -12.66 -5.62 -0.53
CA ASP A 46 -13.75 -6.58 -0.30
C ASP A 46 -14.89 -6.41 -1.32
N ASP A 47 -15.40 -7.50 -1.86
CA ASP A 47 -16.65 -7.55 -2.65
C ASP A 47 -17.62 -8.66 -2.19
N GLY A 48 -17.36 -9.22 -1.00
CA GLY A 48 -17.87 -10.52 -0.56
C GLY A 48 -16.74 -11.54 -0.37
N GLU A 49 -15.60 -11.34 -1.04
CA GLU A 49 -14.32 -12.02 -0.80
C GLU A 49 -13.18 -11.01 -0.59
N PHE A 50 -12.08 -11.44 0.06
CA PHE A 50 -10.91 -10.57 0.23
C PHE A 50 -10.03 -10.51 -1.03
N HIS A 51 -9.63 -9.30 -1.41
CA HIS A 51 -8.68 -9.02 -2.47
C HIS A 51 -7.50 -8.20 -1.93
N HIS A 52 -6.36 -8.35 -2.58
CA HIS A 52 -5.10 -7.76 -2.16
C HIS A 52 -4.65 -6.76 -3.22
N LEU A 53 -4.60 -5.49 -2.85
CA LEU A 53 -3.97 -4.44 -3.64
C LEU A 53 -2.53 -4.27 -3.19
N ARG A 54 -1.59 -4.66 -4.04
CA ARG A 54 -0.19 -4.86 -3.69
C ARG A 54 0.68 -3.70 -4.18
N PHE A 55 1.40 -3.13 -3.24
CA PHE A 55 2.43 -2.11 -3.44
C PHE A 55 3.79 -2.79 -3.33
N VAL A 56 4.34 -3.16 -4.50
CA VAL A 56 5.66 -3.78 -4.61
C VAL A 56 6.78 -2.81 -4.24
N GLN A 57 7.97 -3.32 -3.99
CA GLN A 57 9.10 -2.52 -3.50
C GLN A 57 9.41 -1.28 -4.36
N GLU A 58 9.22 -1.39 -5.67
CA GLU A 58 9.42 -0.29 -6.63
C GLU A 58 8.45 0.89 -6.40
N THR A 59 7.33 0.66 -5.73
CA THR A 59 6.33 1.69 -5.42
C THR A 59 6.62 2.43 -4.11
N TRP A 60 7.50 1.92 -3.25
CA TRP A 60 7.74 2.48 -1.92
C TRP A 60 8.24 3.92 -1.90
N PRO A 61 9.10 4.39 -2.85
CA PRO A 61 9.46 5.81 -2.91
C PRO A 61 8.24 6.72 -3.06
N MET A 62 7.21 6.29 -3.80
CA MET A 62 5.97 7.04 -3.97
C MET A 62 5.07 6.95 -2.73
N LEU A 63 5.03 5.79 -2.05
CA LEU A 63 4.38 5.64 -0.75
C LEU A 63 4.95 6.66 0.26
N LYS A 64 6.28 6.70 0.40
CA LYS A 64 6.96 7.67 1.26
C LYS A 64 6.64 9.11 0.85
N GLN A 65 6.78 9.43 -0.44
CA GLN A 65 6.60 10.80 -0.94
C GLN A 65 5.17 11.32 -0.70
N TYR A 66 4.16 10.45 -0.74
CA TYR A 66 2.76 10.84 -0.64
C TYR A 66 2.03 10.23 0.57
N GLN A 67 2.75 9.82 1.62
CA GLN A 67 2.18 9.19 2.82
C GLN A 67 1.12 10.04 3.52
N ASP A 68 1.17 11.37 3.37
CA ASP A 68 0.21 12.31 3.97
C ASP A 68 -1.00 12.65 3.08
N LYS A 69 -1.14 12.01 1.92
CA LYS A 69 -2.22 12.30 0.94
C LYS A 69 -3.30 11.24 0.96
N ASP A 70 -4.45 11.58 0.39
CA ASP A 70 -5.51 10.61 0.11
C ASP A 70 -5.18 9.79 -1.15
N TRP A 71 -5.36 8.48 -1.06
CA TRP A 71 -5.10 7.51 -2.12
C TRP A 71 -6.40 7.00 -2.73
N TYR A 72 -6.45 6.88 -4.05
CA TYR A 72 -7.63 6.48 -4.80
C TYR A 72 -7.31 5.42 -5.85
N LEU A 73 -7.89 4.23 -5.70
CA LEU A 73 -7.85 3.18 -6.71
C LEU A 73 -8.73 3.56 -7.91
N TYR A 74 -8.16 3.46 -9.12
CA TYR A 74 -8.72 3.93 -10.39
C TYR A 74 -9.17 5.41 -10.36
N GLY A 75 -8.67 6.19 -9.40
CA GLY A 75 -9.03 7.60 -9.20
C GLY A 75 -10.43 7.82 -8.62
N THR A 76 -11.20 6.77 -8.31
CA THR A 76 -12.59 6.88 -7.83
C THR A 76 -12.82 6.28 -6.45
N LEU A 77 -12.19 5.15 -6.14
CA LEU A 77 -12.36 4.47 -4.84
C LEU A 77 -11.29 4.98 -3.87
N GLN A 78 -11.69 5.72 -2.85
CA GLN A 78 -10.77 6.12 -1.78
C GLN A 78 -10.32 4.91 -0.98
N LEU A 79 -9.01 4.81 -0.71
CA LEU A 79 -8.46 3.84 0.24
C LEU A 79 -8.58 4.42 1.65
N ASP A 80 -9.63 4.03 2.35
CA ASP A 80 -9.89 4.48 3.72
C ASP A 80 -8.72 4.11 4.65
N ASN A 81 -8.43 4.97 5.64
CA ASN A 81 -7.36 4.82 6.64
C ASN A 81 -5.95 4.55 6.08
N PHE A 82 -5.70 4.78 4.79
CA PHE A 82 -4.43 4.40 4.17
C PHE A 82 -3.22 5.02 4.87
N LYS A 83 -3.33 6.31 5.23
CA LYS A 83 -2.28 7.03 5.94
C LYS A 83 -2.02 6.41 7.32
N GLU A 84 -3.08 6.22 8.09
CA GLU A 84 -3.02 5.71 9.46
C GLU A 84 -2.45 4.29 9.49
N GLU A 85 -2.90 3.43 8.58
CA GLU A 85 -2.44 2.05 8.47
C GLU A 85 -0.98 1.97 7.99
N LEU A 86 -0.57 2.77 7.00
CA LEU A 86 0.82 2.81 6.57
C LEU A 86 1.74 3.27 7.71
N ALA A 87 1.37 4.35 8.42
CA ALA A 87 2.14 4.84 9.57
C ALA A 87 2.23 3.78 10.67
N PHE A 88 1.11 3.14 11.01
CA PHE A 88 1.08 2.06 11.99
C PHE A 88 1.99 0.89 11.60
N LEU A 89 1.99 0.47 10.34
CA LEU A 89 2.88 -0.59 9.86
C LEU A 89 4.35 -0.18 9.96
N LEU A 90 4.71 1.04 9.55
CA LEU A 90 6.09 1.53 9.63
C LEU A 90 6.61 1.52 11.08
N GLU A 91 5.80 2.02 12.03
CA GLU A 91 6.14 2.00 13.47
C GLU A 91 6.30 0.58 14.02
N ASN A 92 5.51 -0.40 13.54
CA ASN A 92 5.60 -1.79 14.00
C ASN A 92 6.76 -2.58 13.37
N ILE A 93 7.23 -2.15 12.20
CA ILE A 93 8.31 -2.81 11.46
C ILE A 93 9.67 -2.36 11.97
N GLU A 94 9.85 -1.08 12.32
CA GLU A 94 11.12 -0.50 12.77
C GLU A 94 11.77 -1.34 13.89
N GLY A 95 12.98 -1.85 13.65
CA GLY A 95 13.73 -2.70 14.59
C GLY A 95 13.13 -4.08 14.87
N ASN A 96 12.03 -4.46 14.22
CA ASN A 96 11.29 -5.69 14.50
C ASN A 96 11.56 -6.79 13.47
N TYR A 97 12.66 -7.52 13.67
CA TYR A 97 13.08 -8.61 12.77
C TYR A 97 12.16 -9.84 12.72
N ASN A 98 11.02 -9.86 13.44
CA ASN A 98 10.01 -10.92 13.28
C ASN A 98 9.33 -10.87 11.91
N TYR A 99 9.37 -9.73 11.22
CA TYR A 99 8.96 -9.60 9.81
C TYR A 99 10.03 -10.08 8.83
N GLY A 100 11.17 -10.59 9.31
CA GLY A 100 12.32 -10.93 8.50
C GLY A 100 13.30 -9.77 8.40
N LYS A 101 14.59 -10.08 8.59
CA LYS A 101 15.66 -9.09 8.66
C LYS A 101 15.78 -8.25 7.38
N GLU A 102 15.75 -8.92 6.22
CA GLU A 102 15.88 -8.25 4.92
C GLU A 102 14.72 -7.30 4.62
N PHE A 103 13.48 -7.71 4.92
CA PHE A 103 12.29 -6.87 4.80
C PHE A 103 12.40 -5.64 5.70
N THR A 104 12.71 -5.87 6.98
CA THR A 104 12.83 -4.80 8.00
C THR A 104 13.86 -3.76 7.59
N GLU A 105 15.11 -4.17 7.31
CA GLU A 105 16.19 -3.25 6.92
C GLU A 105 15.90 -2.53 5.59
N SER A 106 15.11 -3.14 4.70
CA SER A 106 14.70 -2.50 3.44
C SER A 106 13.62 -1.46 3.64
N VAL A 107 12.64 -1.71 4.52
CA VAL A 107 11.63 -0.73 4.90
C VAL A 107 12.29 0.46 5.60
N GLU A 108 13.13 0.22 6.61
CA GLU A 108 13.88 1.27 7.31
C GLU A 108 14.67 2.14 6.33
N ARG A 109 15.39 1.53 5.39
CA ARG A 109 16.15 2.25 4.36
C ARG A 109 15.25 3.04 3.40
N ALA A 110 14.15 2.45 2.93
CA ALA A 110 13.28 3.08 1.95
C ALA A 110 12.52 4.26 2.56
N PHE A 111 12.09 4.14 3.82
CA PHE A 111 11.30 5.14 4.51
C PHE A 111 12.14 6.10 5.36
N GLU A 112 13.45 5.84 5.53
CA GLU A 112 14.37 6.60 6.41
C GLU A 112 13.86 6.63 7.86
N LEU A 113 13.51 5.46 8.37
CA LEU A 113 13.14 5.24 9.78
C LEU A 113 14.39 5.28 10.67
#